data_AF-A0AAJ4XGH7-F1
#
_entry.id   AF-A0AAJ4XGH7-F1
#
_cell.length_a   1.000
_cell.length_b   1.000
_cell.length_c   1.000
_cell.angle_alpha   90.00
_cell.angle_beta   90.00
_cell.angle_gamma   90.00
#
_symmetry.space_group_name_H-M   'P 1'
#
loop_
_entity.id
_entity.type
_entity.pdbx_description
1 polymer ?
#
loop_
_entity_poly.entity_id
_entity_poly.type
_entity_poly.pdbx_seq_one_letter_code
_entity_poly.pdbx_strand_id
1 'polypeptide(L)'
;MTAAIAQASGSSSPGDKSWSMRTGVLIHHSSARSGRFLILPHPRTSVPTYYLHSDTLSSSSSSSFTGLSELYELSTLKDGKFDRSWMISDLNQVISSGQLEILSRVDARFLVISLIYSALEDGKFRSHEDTFEQIALVLQGRRKEEMVESIPSLKAKLSETGSTDQGEQDGLHLEWSDVVTFGNLALVQKALNEVADVQDLPNGEQAYRLSKAKIFTILDKKHAQLSLKSTFVASPNMLGRMFERRWQSESDPSAYLVAPQQDQQDSDCKEAKELRKSIAAEVIATNLPPKLAEEYFTHLGIAGEN
;
A
#
# COMPACT_ATOMS: atom_id res chain seq x y z
N MET A 1 3.39 29.57 -52.34
CA MET A 1 3.72 30.91 -51.81
C MET A 1 3.80 30.79 -50.30
N THR A 2 5.00 30.98 -49.79
CA THR A 2 5.43 30.91 -48.39
C THR A 2 4.93 32.13 -47.61
N ALA A 3 4.25 31.93 -46.48
CA ALA A 3 3.98 32.98 -45.51
C ALA A 3 4.85 32.76 -44.27
N ALA A 4 5.61 33.79 -43.91
CA ALA A 4 6.58 33.82 -42.83
C ALA A 4 5.88 33.87 -41.46
N ILE A 5 6.38 33.07 -40.50
CA ILE A 5 6.03 33.17 -39.08
C ILE A 5 7.06 34.08 -38.43
N ALA A 6 6.59 35.21 -37.89
CA ALA A 6 7.40 36.15 -37.14
C ALA A 6 7.83 35.54 -35.79
N GLN A 7 9.13 35.61 -35.52
CA GLN A 7 9.71 35.31 -34.21
C GLN A 7 9.32 36.43 -33.23
N ALA A 8 8.69 36.07 -32.11
CA ALA A 8 8.61 36.91 -30.93
C ALA A 8 9.76 36.53 -29.99
N SER A 9 10.74 37.42 -29.88
CA SER A 9 11.83 37.39 -28.90
C SER A 9 11.26 37.69 -27.50
N GLY A 10 11.17 36.65 -26.66
CA GLY A 10 10.76 36.76 -25.26
C GLY A 10 11.95 36.57 -24.33
N SER A 11 12.32 37.64 -23.64
CA SER A 11 13.29 37.71 -22.56
C SER A 11 13.02 36.69 -21.44
N SER A 12 14.01 35.84 -21.13
CA SER A 12 13.97 34.90 -20.01
C SER A 12 14.13 35.63 -18.67
N SER A 13 13.03 35.77 -17.92
CA SER A 13 13.09 36.08 -16.48
C SER A 13 13.46 34.83 -15.68
N PRO A 14 14.19 34.96 -14.56
CA PRO A 14 14.60 33.83 -13.75
C PRO A 14 13.46 33.38 -12.83
N GLY A 15 13.09 32.10 -12.93
CA GLY A 15 12.51 31.37 -11.79
C GLY A 15 10.99 31.22 -11.72
N ASP A 16 10.27 31.10 -12.84
CA ASP A 16 8.96 30.44 -12.78
C ASP A 16 9.19 28.95 -12.54
N LYS A 17 9.14 28.55 -11.27
CA LYS A 17 8.91 27.14 -10.92
C LYS A 17 7.55 26.79 -11.50
N SER A 18 7.53 26.24 -12.71
CA SER A 18 6.34 25.63 -13.28
C SER A 18 5.96 24.46 -12.38
N TRP A 19 5.03 24.70 -11.45
CA TRP A 19 4.34 23.62 -10.78
C TRP A 19 3.49 22.97 -11.87
N SER A 20 4.02 21.91 -12.49
CA SER A 20 3.24 21.02 -13.33
C SER A 20 2.16 20.41 -12.45
N MET A 21 1.01 21.09 -12.32
CA MET A 21 -0.18 20.53 -11.72
C MET A 21 -0.62 19.37 -12.61
N ARG A 22 -0.26 18.15 -12.22
CA ARG A 22 -0.92 16.96 -12.76
C ARG A 22 -2.36 17.02 -12.29
N THR A 23 -3.24 17.47 -13.17
CA THR A 23 -4.68 17.34 -12.97
C THR A 23 -5.02 15.86 -13.22
N GLY A 24 -5.58 15.20 -12.21
CA GLY A 24 -6.08 13.83 -12.25
C GLY A 24 -7.54 13.79 -11.79
N VAL A 25 -8.22 12.66 -12.05
CA VAL A 25 -9.55 12.41 -11.48
C VAL A 25 -9.37 11.48 -10.29
N LEU A 26 -9.84 11.90 -9.11
CA LEU A 26 -9.69 11.15 -7.86
C LEU A 26 -11.04 10.56 -7.42
N ILE A 27 -11.10 9.24 -7.27
CA ILE A 27 -12.15 8.54 -6.54
C ILE A 27 -11.66 8.34 -5.11
N HIS A 28 -12.40 8.90 -4.14
CA HIS A 28 -12.06 8.76 -2.74
C HIS A 28 -13.27 8.35 -1.90
N HIS A 29 -13.02 7.68 -0.79
CA HIS A 29 -14.07 7.41 0.19
C HIS A 29 -14.56 8.72 0.83
N SER A 30 -15.83 8.80 1.23
CA SER A 30 -16.41 10.03 1.78
C SER A 30 -15.75 10.51 3.08
N SER A 31 -15.05 9.63 3.79
CA SER A 31 -14.26 9.92 5.01
C SER A 31 -12.80 10.31 4.71
N ALA A 32 -12.30 10.16 3.48
CA ALA A 32 -10.95 10.58 3.09
C ALA A 32 -10.91 12.07 2.74
N ARG A 33 -11.19 12.94 3.72
CA ARG A 33 -11.46 14.37 3.50
C ARG A 33 -10.27 15.30 3.70
N SER A 34 -9.28 14.89 4.48
CA SER A 34 -8.15 15.75 4.83
C SER A 34 -6.97 14.92 5.33
N GLY A 35 -5.76 15.34 5.00
CA GLY A 35 -4.53 14.73 5.47
C GLY A 35 -3.36 15.03 4.55
N ARG A 36 -2.14 14.88 5.07
CA ARG A 36 -0.93 14.84 4.26
C ARG A 36 -0.74 13.42 3.74
N PHE A 37 -0.43 13.28 2.46
CA PHE A 37 0.04 12.00 1.94
C PHE A 37 1.40 11.64 2.53
N LEU A 38 1.49 10.44 3.10
CA LEU A 38 2.73 9.81 3.53
C LEU A 38 3.25 8.95 2.38
N ILE A 39 4.54 9.02 2.09
CA ILE A 39 5.19 8.13 1.14
C ILE A 39 5.77 6.97 1.96
N LEU A 40 5.29 5.76 1.75
CA LEU A 40 5.75 4.55 2.44
C LEU A 40 6.04 3.45 1.41
N PRO A 41 6.92 2.48 1.71
CA PRO A 41 7.17 1.37 0.78
C PRO A 41 5.94 0.46 0.69
N HIS A 42 5.51 0.13 -0.54
CA HIS A 42 4.43 -0.82 -0.78
C HIS A 42 4.79 -2.20 -0.20
N PRO A 43 3.88 -2.89 0.53
CA PRO A 43 4.22 -4.13 1.23
C PRO A 43 4.85 -5.25 0.39
N ARG A 44 4.44 -5.37 -0.87
CA ARG A 44 4.92 -6.44 -1.77
C ARG A 44 6.12 -6.06 -2.61
N THR A 45 6.23 -4.80 -3.01
CA THR A 45 7.19 -4.37 -4.05
C THR A 45 8.25 -3.42 -3.51
N SER A 46 8.08 -2.91 -2.28
CA SER A 46 8.90 -1.87 -1.66
C SER A 46 8.93 -0.54 -2.42
N VAL A 47 8.14 -0.40 -3.49
CA VAL A 47 8.07 0.83 -4.29
C VAL A 47 7.42 1.94 -3.47
N PRO A 48 7.96 3.18 -3.46
CA PRO A 48 7.35 4.31 -2.79
C PRO A 48 5.90 4.52 -3.23
N THR A 49 4.98 4.49 -2.28
CA THR A 49 3.53 4.54 -2.51
C THR A 49 2.90 5.57 -1.58
N TYR A 50 1.89 6.27 -2.07
CA TYR A 50 1.21 7.32 -1.31
C TYR A 50 0.09 6.72 -0.46
N TYR A 51 0.14 7.01 0.83
CA TYR A 51 -0.87 6.66 1.81
C TYR A 51 -1.48 7.91 2.43
N LEU A 52 -2.80 7.94 2.55
CA LEU A 52 -3.52 9.01 3.22
C LEU A 52 -4.11 8.49 4.52
N HIS A 53 -3.71 9.11 5.62
CA HIS A 53 -4.36 8.93 6.91
C HIS A 53 -5.53 9.92 7.02
N SER A 54 -6.69 9.45 7.49
CA SER A 54 -7.83 10.32 7.80
C SER A 54 -8.40 9.99 9.18
N ASP A 55 -8.49 11.01 10.02
CA ASP A 55 -9.21 10.93 11.28
C ASP A 55 -10.69 11.24 11.05
N THR A 56 -11.55 10.25 11.30
CA THR A 56 -12.99 10.49 11.32
C THR A 56 -13.34 11.19 12.63
N LEU A 57 -13.11 12.50 12.70
CA LEU A 57 -13.63 13.33 13.78
C LEU A 57 -15.16 13.30 13.69
N SER A 58 -15.81 12.45 14.51
CA SER A 58 -17.22 12.64 14.81
C SER A 58 -17.35 14.04 15.36
N SER A 59 -18.04 14.90 14.62
CA SER A 59 -18.27 16.30 14.95
C SER A 59 -19.18 16.38 16.17
N SER A 60 -18.66 16.10 17.37
CA SER A 60 -19.34 16.27 18.65
C SER A 60 -18.31 16.28 19.76
N SER A 61 -18.16 17.45 20.36
CA SER A 61 -17.34 17.77 21.50
C SER A 61 -17.62 16.86 22.70
N SER A 62 -16.80 15.84 22.93
CA SER A 62 -16.62 15.20 24.24
C SER A 62 -15.45 14.23 24.19
N SER A 63 -14.68 14.20 25.27
CA SER A 63 -13.36 13.62 25.48
C SER A 63 -13.28 12.09 25.44
N SER A 64 -13.64 11.47 24.30
CA SER A 64 -13.43 10.04 24.06
C SER A 64 -12.70 9.83 22.74
N PHE A 65 -11.46 9.32 22.82
CA PHE A 65 -10.54 8.96 21.73
C PHE A 65 -11.03 7.78 20.85
N THR A 66 -12.32 7.72 20.54
CA THR A 66 -12.94 6.62 19.77
C THR A 66 -13.16 6.98 18.30
N GLY A 67 -12.41 7.95 17.76
CA GLY A 67 -12.41 8.23 16.33
C GLY A 67 -11.93 6.99 15.58
N LEU A 68 -12.74 6.50 14.64
CA LEU A 68 -12.30 5.47 13.69
C LEU A 68 -11.30 6.13 12.75
N SER A 69 -10.01 5.95 13.03
CA SER A 69 -8.92 6.36 12.16
C SER A 69 -8.77 5.35 11.03
N GLU A 70 -8.67 5.84 9.81
CA GLU A 70 -8.61 5.02 8.59
C GLU A 70 -7.36 5.35 7.78
N LEU A 71 -6.81 4.34 7.13
CA LEU A 71 -5.67 4.46 6.22
C LEU A 71 -6.13 4.12 4.79
N TYR A 72 -5.66 4.92 3.84
CA TYR A 72 -5.97 4.77 2.43
C TYR A 72 -4.69 4.66 1.62
N GLU A 73 -4.68 3.82 0.60
CA GLU A 73 -3.63 3.76 -0.42
C GLU A 73 -4.11 4.42 -1.70
N LEU A 74 -3.25 5.26 -2.29
CA LEU A 74 -3.49 5.86 -3.59
C LEU A 74 -2.96 4.93 -4.69
N SER A 75 -3.89 4.42 -5.50
CA SER A 75 -3.59 3.64 -6.69
C SER A 75 -3.91 4.45 -7.95
N THR A 76 -3.13 4.26 -9.01
CA THR A 76 -3.35 4.94 -10.30
C THR A 76 -3.72 3.93 -11.37
N LEU A 77 -4.87 4.12 -11.99
CA LEU A 77 -5.28 3.43 -13.20
C LEU A 77 -4.99 4.31 -14.40
N LYS A 78 -4.25 3.75 -15.36
CA LYS A 78 -3.98 4.38 -16.66
C LYS A 78 -4.09 3.33 -17.76
N ASP A 79 -4.75 3.68 -18.86
CA ASP A 79 -4.72 2.87 -20.09
C ASP A 79 -3.30 2.95 -20.68
N GLY A 80 -2.60 1.82 -20.73
CA GLY A 80 -1.26 1.74 -21.30
C GLY A 80 -1.25 1.64 -22.83
N LYS A 81 -2.41 1.40 -23.47
CA LYS A 81 -2.51 1.16 -24.91
C LYS A 81 -3.03 2.37 -25.67
N PHE A 82 -3.91 3.15 -25.06
CA PHE A 82 -4.56 4.29 -25.69
C PHE A 82 -4.44 5.54 -24.85
N ASP A 83 -4.20 6.67 -25.50
CA ASP A 83 -4.29 7.97 -24.84
C ASP A 83 -5.77 8.29 -24.58
N ARG A 84 -6.12 8.33 -23.30
CA ARG A 84 -7.46 8.68 -22.82
C ARG A 84 -7.44 10.10 -22.27
N SER A 85 -8.59 10.74 -22.26
CA SER A 85 -8.77 12.04 -21.60
C SER A 85 -10.11 12.07 -20.90
N TRP A 86 -10.18 12.80 -19.79
CA TRP A 86 -11.42 13.03 -19.06
C TRP A 86 -11.96 14.41 -19.42
N MET A 87 -13.26 14.51 -19.67
CA MET A 87 -13.95 15.80 -19.70
C MET A 87 -14.74 15.92 -18.40
N ILE A 88 -14.41 16.92 -17.58
CA ILE A 88 -15.17 17.27 -16.39
C ILE A 88 -16.22 18.28 -16.82
N SER A 89 -17.43 17.80 -17.12
CA SER A 89 -18.53 18.59 -17.70
C SER A 89 -18.84 19.85 -16.90
N ASP A 90 -18.92 19.74 -15.57
CA ASP A 90 -19.30 20.85 -14.69
C ASP A 90 -18.25 21.96 -14.62
N LEU A 91 -16.98 21.61 -14.88
CA LEU A 91 -15.86 22.55 -14.94
C LEU A 91 -15.52 22.97 -16.38
N ASN A 92 -16.19 22.38 -17.37
CA ASN A 92 -15.86 22.48 -18.80
C ASN A 92 -14.34 22.31 -19.07
N GLN A 93 -13.71 21.38 -18.34
CA GLN A 93 -12.26 21.18 -18.35
C GLN A 93 -11.92 19.81 -18.92
N VAL A 94 -10.89 19.76 -19.78
CA VAL A 94 -10.34 18.51 -20.30
C VAL A 94 -9.04 18.18 -19.58
N ILE A 95 -8.97 17.00 -18.99
CA ILE A 95 -7.78 16.42 -18.38
C ILE A 95 -7.18 15.42 -19.38
N SER A 96 -6.05 15.80 -19.97
CA SER A 96 -5.36 15.01 -21.00
C SER A 96 -4.62 13.79 -20.46
N SER A 97 -4.39 13.69 -19.14
CA SER A 97 -3.63 12.59 -18.54
C SER A 97 -4.33 11.23 -18.66
N GLY A 98 -5.67 11.24 -18.74
CA GLY A 98 -6.49 10.02 -18.76
C GLY A 98 -6.34 9.14 -17.52
N GLN A 99 -5.67 9.64 -16.49
CA GLN A 99 -5.38 8.91 -15.26
C GLN A 99 -6.59 8.97 -14.32
N LEU A 100 -6.89 7.84 -13.71
CA LEU A 100 -7.87 7.71 -12.64
C LEU A 100 -7.14 7.30 -11.37
N GLU A 101 -7.18 8.15 -10.36
CA GLU A 101 -6.62 7.91 -9.04
C GLU A 101 -7.71 7.35 -8.13
N ILE A 102 -7.38 6.32 -7.34
CA ILE A 102 -8.33 5.66 -6.45
C ILE A 102 -7.70 5.55 -5.06
N LEU A 103 -8.37 6.14 -4.06
CA LEU A 103 -8.06 5.95 -2.65
C LEU A 103 -8.84 4.76 -2.10
N SER A 104 -8.14 3.64 -1.95
CA SER A 104 -8.70 2.40 -1.41
C SER A 104 -8.35 2.26 0.06
N ARG A 105 -9.29 1.79 0.89
CA ARG A 105 -9.01 1.52 2.32
C ARG A 105 -8.00 0.38 2.45
N VAL A 106 -7.02 0.59 3.32
CA VAL A 106 -5.98 -0.41 3.63
C VAL A 106 -5.93 -0.67 5.12
N ASP A 107 -5.68 -1.93 5.46
CA ASP A 107 -5.46 -2.35 6.83
C ASP A 107 -4.01 -2.11 7.22
N ALA A 108 -3.80 -1.16 8.13
CA ALA A 108 -2.46 -0.72 8.53
C ALA A 108 -1.57 -1.82 9.11
N ARG A 109 -2.15 -2.93 9.57
CA ARG A 109 -1.36 -4.09 10.01
C ARG A 109 -0.46 -4.62 8.90
N PHE A 110 -0.90 -4.63 7.64
CA PHE A 110 -0.05 -5.07 6.54
C PHE A 110 1.17 -4.16 6.34
N LEU A 111 1.00 -2.83 6.49
CA LEU A 111 2.12 -1.91 6.44
C LEU A 111 3.06 -2.09 7.64
N VAL A 112 2.54 -2.19 8.86
CA VAL A 112 3.36 -2.40 10.07
C VAL A 112 4.14 -3.71 9.96
N ILE A 113 3.47 -4.80 9.57
CA ILE A 113 4.10 -6.10 9.33
C ILE A 113 5.20 -5.96 8.28
N SER A 114 4.90 -5.34 7.14
CA SER A 114 5.87 -5.19 6.05
C SER A 114 7.10 -4.37 6.47
N LEU A 115 6.90 -3.24 7.12
CA LEU A 115 7.97 -2.35 7.56
C LEU A 115 8.89 -3.05 8.54
N ILE A 116 8.34 -3.69 9.58
CA ILE A 116 9.14 -4.40 10.57
C ILE A 116 9.80 -5.63 9.96
N TYR A 117 9.06 -6.46 9.22
CA TYR A 117 9.60 -7.69 8.62
C TYR A 117 10.72 -7.39 7.61
N SER A 118 10.56 -6.36 6.80
CA SER A 118 11.52 -6.05 5.73
C SER A 118 12.75 -5.30 6.23
N ALA A 119 12.64 -4.51 7.31
CA ALA A 119 13.74 -3.68 7.81
C ALA A 119 14.41 -4.23 9.07
N LEU A 120 13.70 -4.96 9.92
CA LEU A 120 14.16 -5.40 11.25
C LEU A 120 14.09 -6.94 11.41
N GLU A 121 14.94 -7.66 10.68
CA GLU A 121 14.98 -9.14 10.70
C GLU A 121 15.62 -9.75 11.98
N ASP A 122 16.07 -8.95 12.95
CA ASP A 122 16.88 -9.43 14.08
C ASP A 122 16.09 -9.98 15.29
N GLY A 123 14.75 -9.89 15.25
CA GLY A 123 13.89 -10.45 16.28
C GLY A 123 14.08 -9.86 17.68
N LYS A 124 14.63 -8.65 17.81
CA LYS A 124 14.81 -7.98 19.09
C LYS A 124 13.59 -7.17 19.51
N PHE A 125 13.38 -7.07 20.82
CA PHE A 125 12.41 -6.16 21.42
C PHE A 125 12.93 -4.72 21.35
N ARG A 126 12.09 -3.79 20.91
CA ARG A 126 12.41 -2.35 20.81
C ARG A 126 11.25 -1.51 21.31
N SER A 127 11.52 -0.30 21.80
CA SER A 127 10.44 0.65 22.10
C SER A 127 9.70 1.02 20.81
N HIS A 128 8.50 1.58 20.96
CA HIS A 128 7.72 2.08 19.82
C HIS A 128 8.51 3.06 18.95
N GLU A 129 9.13 4.06 19.59
CA GLU A 129 9.91 5.11 18.92
C GLU A 129 11.11 4.53 18.18
N ASP A 130 11.96 3.75 18.88
CA ASP A 130 13.14 3.12 18.28
C ASP A 130 12.76 2.19 17.11
N THR A 131 11.61 1.50 17.18
CA THR A 131 11.15 0.65 16.08
C THR A 131 11.03 1.43 14.77
N PHE A 132 10.34 2.57 14.75
CA PHE A 132 10.10 3.32 13.52
C PHE A 132 11.30 4.18 13.10
N GLU A 133 12.11 4.65 14.04
CA GLU A 133 13.38 5.32 13.74
C GLU A 133 14.37 4.38 13.05
N GLN A 134 14.57 3.17 13.59
CA GLN A 134 15.47 2.17 12.97
C GLN A 134 14.97 1.75 11.58
N ILE A 135 13.65 1.58 11.41
CA ILE A 135 13.08 1.29 10.09
C ILE A 135 13.41 2.43 9.10
N ALA A 136 13.20 3.68 9.51
CA ALA A 136 13.50 4.84 8.66
C ALA A 136 14.98 4.87 8.24
N LEU A 137 15.90 4.63 9.19
CA LEU A 137 17.34 4.57 8.93
C LEU A 137 17.72 3.45 7.95
N VAL A 138 17.21 2.24 8.15
CA VAL A 138 17.49 1.09 7.27
C VAL A 138 16.98 1.34 5.86
N LEU A 139 15.74 1.82 5.73
CA LEU A 139 15.14 2.08 4.42
C LEU A 139 15.83 3.22 3.68
N GLN A 140 16.25 4.27 4.40
CA GLN A 140 17.06 5.34 3.86
C GLN A 140 18.41 4.81 3.35
N GLY A 141 19.09 3.97 4.13
CA GLY A 141 20.34 3.33 3.73
C GLY A 141 20.22 2.56 2.42
N ARG A 142 19.20 1.69 2.31
CA ARG A 142 18.92 0.92 1.08
C ARG A 142 18.65 1.81 -0.11
N ARG A 143 17.81 2.83 0.05
CA ARG A 143 17.49 3.78 -1.03
C ARG A 143 18.73 4.55 -1.49
N LYS A 144 19.61 4.94 -0.57
CA LYS A 144 20.88 5.59 -0.90
C LYS A 144 21.77 4.65 -1.72
N GLU A 145 21.89 3.40 -1.32
CA GLU A 145 22.66 2.39 -2.05
C GLU A 145 22.11 2.17 -3.48
N GLU A 146 20.80 1.96 -3.63
CA GLU A 146 20.13 1.80 -4.93
C GLU A 146 20.31 3.02 -5.84
N MET A 147 20.25 4.23 -5.28
CA MET A 147 20.46 5.46 -6.03
C MET A 147 21.92 5.61 -6.50
N VAL A 148 22.88 5.25 -5.65
CA VAL A 148 24.30 5.25 -6.03
C VAL A 148 24.57 4.22 -7.12
N GLU A 149 23.90 3.07 -7.08
CA GLU A 149 24.03 2.04 -8.12
C GLU A 149 23.41 2.49 -9.45
N SER A 150 22.23 3.10 -9.41
CA SER A 150 21.48 3.51 -10.60
C SER A 150 22.01 4.77 -11.30
N ILE A 151 22.82 5.59 -10.61
CA ILE A 151 23.37 6.84 -11.15
C ILE A 151 24.90 6.75 -11.22
N PRO A 152 25.49 6.39 -12.38
CA PRO A 152 26.93 6.21 -12.54
C PRO A 152 27.77 7.45 -12.18
N SER A 153 27.22 8.65 -12.39
CA SER A 153 27.88 9.91 -12.04
C SER A 153 27.96 10.14 -10.52
N LEU A 154 26.99 9.68 -9.74
CA LEU A 154 27.06 9.70 -8.27
C LEU A 154 28.08 8.69 -7.76
N LYS A 155 28.11 7.49 -8.35
CA LYS A 155 29.11 6.45 -8.05
C LYS A 155 30.54 6.93 -8.29
N ALA A 156 30.79 7.62 -9.40
CA ALA A 156 32.09 8.21 -9.72
C ALA A 156 32.49 9.31 -8.73
N LYS A 157 31.57 10.24 -8.42
CA LYS A 157 31.80 11.31 -7.42
C LYS A 157 32.15 10.74 -6.04
N LEU A 158 31.40 9.75 -5.55
CA LEU A 158 31.67 9.10 -4.26
C LEU A 158 33.01 8.36 -4.20
N SER A 159 33.52 7.88 -5.35
CA SER A 159 34.84 7.24 -5.42
C SER A 159 36.01 8.22 -5.43
N GLU A 160 35.80 9.46 -5.87
CA GLU A 160 36.82 10.52 -5.94
C GLU A 160 36.88 11.37 -4.68
N THR A 161 35.72 11.71 -4.11
CA THR A 161 35.61 12.39 -2.82
C THR A 161 35.33 11.37 -1.73
N GLY A 162 36.39 10.81 -1.16
CA GLY A 162 36.27 9.94 0.01
C GLY A 162 35.54 10.65 1.15
N SER A 163 34.26 10.33 1.31
CA SER A 163 33.35 10.67 2.43
C SER A 163 33.37 12.11 2.92
N THR A 164 32.28 12.86 2.77
CA THR A 164 31.77 13.78 3.81
C THR A 164 30.45 14.42 3.37
N ASP A 165 29.37 14.12 4.10
CA ASP A 165 28.38 15.04 4.72
C ASP A 165 27.92 16.33 4.03
N GLN A 166 28.15 16.54 2.74
CA GLN A 166 27.59 17.68 1.97
C GLN A 166 26.30 17.32 1.23
N GLY A 167 25.60 16.27 1.67
CA GLY A 167 24.40 15.74 1.00
C GLY A 167 23.20 16.69 1.01
N GLU A 168 23.13 17.65 1.92
CA GLU A 168 21.95 18.52 2.04
C GLU A 168 21.82 19.56 0.91
N GLN A 169 22.90 19.88 0.18
CA GLN A 169 22.85 20.88 -0.89
C GLN A 169 22.47 20.33 -2.28
N ASP A 170 22.46 19.01 -2.49
CA ASP A 170 22.26 18.39 -3.81
C ASP A 170 20.82 17.86 -4.04
N GLY A 171 19.83 18.38 -3.31
CA GLY A 171 18.43 17.96 -3.44
C GLY A 171 18.12 16.56 -2.86
N LEU A 172 19.07 15.97 -2.14
CA LEU A 172 18.87 14.75 -1.37
C LEU A 172 18.06 15.09 -0.12
N HIS A 173 16.74 14.95 -0.20
CA HIS A 173 15.92 14.92 1.00
C HIS A 173 16.31 13.67 1.81
N LEU A 174 17.26 13.86 2.73
CA LEU A 174 17.95 12.79 3.45
C LEU A 174 17.01 12.06 4.41
N GLU A 175 16.02 12.71 4.99
CA GLU A 175 15.19 12.11 6.02
C GLU A 175 13.91 11.49 5.44
N TRP A 176 13.70 10.17 5.64
CA TRP A 176 12.41 9.53 5.35
C TRP A 176 11.45 9.69 6.55
N SER A 177 11.16 10.96 6.90
CA SER A 177 10.35 11.34 8.06
C SER A 177 8.92 10.81 8.02
N ASP A 178 8.44 10.39 6.84
CA ASP A 178 7.11 9.79 6.67
C ASP A 178 6.96 8.45 7.41
N VAL A 179 8.04 7.66 7.56
CA VAL A 179 8.00 6.40 8.34
C VAL A 179 7.79 6.68 9.82
N VAL A 180 8.50 7.66 10.36
CA VAL A 180 8.35 8.10 11.75
C VAL A 180 6.97 8.74 11.97
N THR A 181 6.53 9.59 11.04
CA THR A 181 5.18 10.19 11.05
C THR A 181 4.10 9.12 11.05
N PHE A 182 4.26 8.07 10.25
CA PHE A 182 3.36 6.91 10.22
C PHE A 182 3.37 6.17 11.55
N GLY A 183 4.55 5.90 12.12
CA GLY A 183 4.71 5.26 13.43
C GLY A 183 3.91 5.97 14.53
N ASN A 184 3.91 7.30 14.51
CA ASN A 184 3.23 8.11 15.52
C ASN A 184 1.69 8.16 15.41
N LEU A 185 1.08 7.49 14.42
CA LEU A 185 -0.38 7.43 14.28
C LEU A 185 -1.00 6.47 15.32
N ALA A 186 -2.10 6.87 15.94
CA ALA A 186 -2.80 6.04 16.94
C ALA A 186 -3.25 4.68 16.36
N LEU A 187 -3.68 4.66 15.09
CA LEU A 187 -4.04 3.43 14.39
C LEU A 187 -2.84 2.46 14.26
N VAL A 188 -1.63 3.00 14.14
CA VAL A 188 -0.39 2.25 13.96
C VAL A 188 0.07 1.67 15.29
N GLN A 189 -0.05 2.42 16.38
CA GLN A 189 0.18 1.89 17.73
C GLN A 189 -0.75 0.70 18.03
N LYS A 190 -2.04 0.80 17.66
CA LYS A 190 -2.99 -0.31 17.78
C LYS A 190 -2.56 -1.49 16.90
N ALA A 191 -2.24 -1.24 15.63
CA ALA A 191 -1.80 -2.28 14.71
C ALA A 191 -0.53 -2.99 15.21
N LEU A 192 0.42 -2.25 15.79
CA LEU A 192 1.66 -2.79 16.37
C LEU A 192 1.35 -3.77 17.52
N ASN A 193 0.48 -3.39 18.45
CA ASN A 193 0.04 -4.25 19.56
C ASN A 193 -0.64 -5.56 19.07
N GLU A 194 -1.35 -5.50 17.95
CA GLU A 194 -2.03 -6.66 17.36
C GLU A 194 -1.05 -7.63 16.66
N VAL A 195 0.07 -7.14 16.13
CA VAL A 195 1.01 -7.96 15.33
C VAL A 195 2.31 -8.33 16.05
N ALA A 196 2.63 -7.66 17.16
CA ALA A 196 3.86 -7.86 17.92
C ALA A 196 3.63 -8.53 19.28
N ASP A 197 4.60 -9.30 19.76
CA ASP A 197 4.73 -9.64 21.17
C ASP A 197 5.11 -8.37 21.95
N VAL A 198 4.52 -8.19 23.13
CA VAL A 198 4.70 -7.00 23.96
C VAL A 198 5.39 -7.40 25.25
N GLN A 199 6.42 -6.67 25.63
CA GLN A 199 7.15 -6.81 26.88
C GLN A 199 7.14 -5.49 27.62
N ASP A 200 6.68 -5.49 28.87
CA ASP A 200 6.73 -4.30 29.72
C ASP A 200 8.17 -4.08 30.22
N LEU A 201 8.65 -2.86 30.08
CA LEU A 201 9.96 -2.43 30.55
C LEU A 201 9.87 -1.85 31.98
N PRO A 202 10.96 -1.90 32.76
CA PRO A 202 10.96 -1.39 34.14
C PRO A 202 10.62 0.10 34.30
N ASN A 203 10.79 0.89 33.23
CA ASN A 203 10.47 2.32 33.17
C ASN A 203 8.97 2.60 32.89
N GLY A 204 8.15 1.55 32.71
CA GLY A 204 6.75 1.67 32.35
C GLY A 204 6.48 1.80 30.84
N GLU A 205 7.53 1.75 30.01
CA GLU A 205 7.39 1.69 28.55
C GLU A 205 7.14 0.25 28.08
N GLN A 206 6.72 0.10 26.83
CA GLN A 206 6.51 -1.19 26.20
C GLN A 206 7.50 -1.40 25.08
N ALA A 207 8.09 -2.59 25.05
CA ALA A 207 8.93 -3.06 23.96
C ALA A 207 8.16 -4.07 23.10
N TYR A 208 8.38 -3.98 21.79
CA TYR A 208 7.66 -4.71 20.77
C TYR A 208 8.63 -5.57 19.96
N ARG A 209 8.19 -6.78 19.62
CA ARG A 209 8.87 -7.67 18.68
C ARG A 209 7.84 -8.32 17.76
N LEU A 210 8.08 -8.32 16.45
CA LEU A 210 7.15 -8.93 15.50
C LEU A 210 6.86 -10.40 15.85
N SER A 211 5.58 -10.78 15.85
CA SER A 211 5.14 -12.12 16.25
C SER A 211 4.50 -12.87 15.08
N LYS A 212 5.22 -13.86 14.52
CA LYS A 212 4.71 -14.67 13.39
C LYS A 212 3.39 -15.37 13.73
N ALA A 213 3.23 -15.84 14.97
CA ALA A 213 2.01 -16.50 15.42
C ALA A 213 0.79 -15.55 15.38
N LYS A 214 0.95 -14.31 15.84
CA LYS A 214 -0.11 -13.29 15.76
C LYS A 214 -0.41 -12.90 14.32
N ILE A 215 0.62 -12.74 13.49
CA ILE A 215 0.48 -12.46 12.06
C ILE A 215 -0.37 -13.54 11.39
N PHE A 216 0.01 -14.82 11.50
CA PHE A 216 -0.74 -15.89 10.85
C PHE A 216 -2.17 -16.00 11.38
N THR A 217 -2.41 -15.75 12.67
CA THR A 217 -3.78 -15.67 13.20
C THR A 217 -4.62 -14.58 12.52
N ILE A 218 -4.03 -13.43 12.21
CA ILE A 218 -4.71 -12.33 11.49
C ILE A 218 -4.94 -12.70 10.02
N LEU A 219 -3.94 -13.29 9.37
CA LEU A 219 -4.03 -13.73 7.98
C LEU A 219 -5.08 -14.84 7.81
N ASP A 220 -5.12 -15.82 8.71
CA ASP A 220 -6.12 -16.90 8.71
C ASP A 220 -7.55 -16.37 8.83
N LYS A 221 -7.76 -15.37 9.71
CA LYS A 221 -9.08 -14.71 9.83
C LYS A 221 -9.48 -14.00 8.54
N LYS A 222 -8.55 -13.30 7.88
CA LYS A 222 -8.82 -12.64 6.60
C LYS A 222 -9.05 -13.65 5.48
N HIS A 223 -8.27 -14.73 5.45
CA HIS A 223 -8.39 -15.81 4.48
C HIS A 223 -9.74 -16.51 4.58
N ALA A 224 -10.15 -16.85 5.80
CA ALA A 224 -11.45 -17.45 6.07
C ALA A 224 -12.59 -16.55 5.57
N GLN A 225 -12.52 -15.24 5.79
CA GLN A 225 -13.52 -14.28 5.31
C GLN A 225 -13.51 -14.11 3.78
N LEU A 226 -12.32 -13.96 3.18
CA LEU A 226 -12.20 -13.75 1.73
C LEU A 226 -12.58 -15.00 0.92
N SER A 227 -12.38 -16.20 1.47
CA SER A 227 -12.74 -17.47 0.83
C SER A 227 -14.23 -17.82 0.90
N LEU A 228 -15.04 -17.06 1.64
CA LEU A 228 -16.49 -17.28 1.70
C LEU A 228 -17.14 -17.09 0.33
N LYS A 229 -18.12 -17.95 0.02
CA LYS A 229 -18.97 -17.81 -1.17
C LYS A 229 -19.61 -16.43 -1.24
N SER A 230 -20.11 -15.91 -0.12
CA SER A 230 -20.74 -14.59 -0.03
C SER A 230 -19.82 -13.44 -0.46
N THR A 231 -18.52 -13.53 -0.19
CA THR A 231 -17.54 -12.53 -0.60
C THR A 231 -17.36 -12.50 -2.12
N PHE A 232 -17.34 -13.68 -2.76
CA PHE A 232 -17.29 -13.79 -4.22
C PHE A 232 -18.58 -13.28 -4.88
N VAL A 233 -19.74 -13.61 -4.30
CA VAL A 233 -21.06 -13.10 -4.74
C VAL A 233 -21.11 -11.57 -4.64
N ALA A 234 -20.56 -10.99 -3.58
CA ALA A 234 -20.52 -9.54 -3.38
C ALA A 234 -19.52 -8.82 -4.31
N SER A 235 -18.56 -9.55 -4.89
CA SER A 235 -17.52 -9.02 -5.78
C SER A 235 -17.45 -9.77 -7.11
N PRO A 236 -18.54 -9.76 -7.91
CA PRO A 236 -18.63 -10.56 -9.13
C PRO A 236 -17.60 -10.14 -10.19
N ASN A 237 -17.30 -8.84 -10.28
CA ASN A 237 -16.38 -8.30 -11.30
C ASN A 237 -14.90 -8.50 -11.00
N MET A 238 -14.53 -8.87 -9.78
CA MET A 238 -13.14 -9.16 -9.40
C MET A 238 -13.00 -10.63 -9.02
N LEU A 239 -13.48 -11.01 -7.84
CA LEU A 239 -13.32 -12.37 -7.31
C LEU A 239 -14.14 -13.38 -8.13
N GLY A 240 -15.37 -13.02 -8.54
CA GLY A 240 -16.20 -13.87 -9.40
C GLY A 240 -15.52 -14.16 -10.75
N ARG A 241 -15.07 -13.14 -11.47
CA ARG A 241 -14.31 -13.32 -12.73
C ARG A 241 -13.00 -14.09 -12.55
N MET A 242 -12.28 -13.86 -11.46
CA MET A 242 -11.07 -14.65 -11.16
C MET A 242 -11.41 -16.13 -10.97
N PHE A 243 -12.52 -16.43 -10.30
CA PHE A 243 -13.03 -17.79 -10.13
C PHE A 243 -13.42 -18.40 -11.48
N GLU A 244 -14.28 -17.76 -12.27
CA GLU A 244 -14.74 -18.25 -13.57
C GLU A 244 -13.57 -18.56 -14.52
N ARG A 245 -12.58 -17.66 -14.59
CA ARG A 245 -11.42 -17.83 -15.47
C ARG A 245 -10.53 -19.02 -15.08
N ARG A 246 -10.51 -19.39 -13.80
CA ARG A 246 -9.67 -20.45 -13.26
C ARG A 246 -10.44 -21.74 -12.97
N TRP A 247 -11.74 -21.74 -13.20
CA TRP A 247 -12.57 -22.93 -13.04
C TRP A 247 -12.26 -23.94 -14.14
N GLN A 248 -11.87 -25.15 -13.76
CA GLN A 248 -11.44 -26.20 -14.68
C GLN A 248 -12.43 -27.37 -14.78
N SER A 249 -13.47 -27.39 -13.93
CA SER A 249 -14.50 -28.43 -13.95
C SER A 249 -15.47 -28.22 -15.11
N GLU A 250 -16.03 -29.32 -15.63
CA GLU A 250 -17.07 -29.28 -16.68
C GLU A 250 -18.42 -28.72 -16.17
N SER A 251 -18.57 -28.62 -14.85
CA SER A 251 -19.75 -28.02 -14.24
C SER A 251 -19.81 -26.49 -14.41
N ASP A 252 -21.01 -25.94 -14.50
CA ASP A 252 -21.20 -24.48 -14.64
C ASP A 252 -20.67 -23.73 -13.39
N PRO A 253 -19.66 -22.84 -13.55
CA PRO A 253 -19.09 -22.08 -12.43
C PRO A 253 -20.11 -21.13 -11.77
N SER A 254 -21.14 -20.71 -12.51
CA SER A 254 -22.11 -19.70 -12.07
C SER A 254 -22.86 -20.14 -10.81
N ALA A 255 -23.14 -21.44 -10.65
CA ALA A 255 -23.80 -22.00 -9.47
C ALA A 255 -23.03 -21.72 -8.16
N TYR A 256 -21.70 -21.56 -8.25
CA TYR A 256 -20.84 -21.28 -7.11
C TYR A 256 -20.65 -19.78 -6.84
N LEU A 257 -21.29 -18.91 -7.64
CA LEU A 257 -21.21 -17.45 -7.55
C LEU A 257 -22.57 -16.78 -7.29
N VAL A 258 -23.61 -17.55 -6.96
CA VAL A 258 -24.92 -17.06 -6.55
C VAL A 258 -25.10 -17.17 -5.03
N ALA A 259 -25.83 -16.22 -4.43
CA ALA A 259 -26.20 -16.26 -3.03
C ALA A 259 -26.89 -17.60 -2.68
N PRO A 260 -26.57 -18.21 -1.52
CA PRO A 260 -27.19 -19.47 -1.12
C PRO A 260 -28.71 -19.29 -0.98
N GLN A 261 -29.47 -20.13 -1.68
CA GLN A 261 -30.90 -20.29 -1.42
C GLN A 261 -31.08 -21.10 -0.13
N GLN A 262 -32.12 -20.81 0.65
CA GLN A 262 -32.33 -21.34 2.02
C GLN A 262 -32.25 -22.88 2.14
N ASP A 263 -32.45 -23.61 1.03
CA ASP A 263 -32.44 -25.08 0.98
C ASP A 263 -31.15 -25.72 0.40
N GLN A 264 -30.13 -24.93 0.02
CA GLN A 264 -28.91 -25.41 -0.66
C GLN A 264 -27.59 -25.01 0.02
N GLN A 265 -27.62 -24.77 1.33
CA GLN A 265 -26.45 -24.28 2.08
C GLN A 265 -25.22 -25.21 2.00
N ASP A 266 -25.40 -26.48 1.65
CA ASP A 266 -24.36 -27.51 1.56
C ASP A 266 -24.02 -28.01 0.14
N SER A 267 -24.57 -27.43 -0.94
CA SER A 267 -24.29 -27.93 -2.31
C SER A 267 -22.91 -27.53 -2.87
N ASP A 268 -22.11 -26.83 -2.08
CA ASP A 268 -20.86 -26.23 -2.53
C ASP A 268 -19.75 -27.29 -2.56
N CYS A 269 -19.32 -27.64 -3.78
CA CYS A 269 -18.39 -28.73 -4.01
C CYS A 269 -16.99 -28.41 -3.47
N LYS A 270 -16.23 -29.47 -3.18
CA LYS A 270 -14.89 -29.32 -2.60
C LYS A 270 -13.96 -28.51 -3.49
N GLU A 271 -14.01 -28.72 -4.80
CA GLU A 271 -13.19 -28.00 -5.79
C GLU A 271 -13.46 -26.49 -5.77
N ALA A 272 -14.74 -26.08 -5.70
CA ALA A 272 -15.10 -24.68 -5.62
C ALA A 272 -14.60 -24.02 -4.33
N LYS A 273 -14.67 -24.74 -3.21
CA LYS A 273 -14.14 -24.27 -1.92
C LYS A 273 -12.63 -24.10 -1.96
N GLU A 274 -11.90 -25.08 -2.50
CA GLU A 274 -10.44 -25.01 -2.61
C GLU A 274 -9.98 -23.93 -3.60
N LEU A 275 -10.67 -23.73 -4.73
CA LEU A 275 -10.34 -22.64 -5.65
C LEU A 275 -10.54 -21.26 -5.01
N ARG A 276 -11.64 -21.06 -4.26
CA ARG A 276 -11.85 -19.80 -3.53
C ARG A 276 -10.79 -19.57 -2.46
N LYS A 277 -10.36 -20.62 -1.74
CA LYS A 277 -9.26 -20.53 -0.77
C LYS A 277 -7.95 -20.14 -1.46
N SER A 278 -7.65 -20.73 -2.61
CA SER A 278 -6.44 -20.40 -3.38
C SER A 278 -6.44 -18.94 -3.84
N ILE A 279 -7.53 -18.50 -4.49
CA ILE A 279 -7.70 -17.10 -4.92
C ILE A 279 -7.61 -16.13 -3.73
N ALA A 280 -8.25 -16.45 -2.60
CA ALA A 280 -8.19 -15.62 -1.39
C ALA A 280 -6.77 -15.52 -0.82
N ALA A 281 -5.99 -16.61 -0.84
CA ALA A 281 -4.60 -16.61 -0.40
C ALA A 281 -3.73 -15.70 -1.28
N GLU A 282 -3.88 -15.77 -2.60
CA GLU A 282 -3.19 -14.89 -3.54
C GLU A 282 -3.52 -13.41 -3.32
N VAL A 283 -4.80 -13.08 -3.11
CA VAL A 283 -5.25 -11.69 -2.84
C VAL A 283 -4.62 -11.14 -1.57
N ILE A 284 -4.45 -11.97 -0.53
CA ILE A 284 -3.75 -11.57 0.70
C ILE A 284 -2.24 -11.40 0.43
N ALA A 285 -1.65 -12.31 -0.33
CA ALA A 285 -0.21 -12.31 -0.64
C ALA A 285 0.26 -11.07 -1.41
N THR A 286 -0.62 -10.41 -2.18
CA THR A 286 -0.29 -9.13 -2.86
C THR A 286 -0.01 -7.99 -1.88
N ASN A 287 -0.39 -8.14 -0.61
CA ASN A 287 -0.18 -7.16 0.47
C ASN A 287 0.90 -7.60 1.46
N LEU A 288 1.70 -8.63 1.15
CA LEU A 288 2.77 -9.15 2.01
C LEU A 288 4.14 -9.02 1.33
N PRO A 289 5.23 -8.85 2.11
CA PRO A 289 6.59 -9.01 1.61
C PRO A 289 6.78 -10.37 0.93
N PRO A 290 7.59 -10.48 -0.15
CA PRO A 290 7.74 -11.72 -0.91
C PRO A 290 8.05 -12.96 -0.07
N LYS A 291 9.06 -12.87 0.81
CA LYS A 291 9.42 -13.97 1.72
C LYS A 291 8.28 -14.35 2.66
N LEU A 292 7.57 -13.35 3.23
CA LEU A 292 6.45 -13.62 4.13
C LEU A 292 5.24 -14.22 3.38
N ALA A 293 5.04 -13.88 2.12
CA ALA A 293 4.01 -14.51 1.28
C ALA A 293 4.32 -15.99 1.04
N GLU A 294 5.57 -16.37 0.80
CA GLU A 294 6.01 -17.78 0.67
C GLU A 294 5.79 -18.55 1.98
N GLU A 295 6.17 -17.96 3.12
CA GLU A 295 5.90 -18.52 4.44
C GLU A 295 4.38 -18.70 4.69
N TYR A 296 3.57 -17.74 4.24
CA TYR A 296 2.12 -17.79 4.37
C TYR A 296 1.49 -18.88 3.50
N PHE A 297 1.92 -19.05 2.25
CA PHE A 297 1.46 -20.17 1.42
C PHE A 297 1.83 -21.52 2.03
N THR A 298 3.04 -21.62 2.58
CA THR A 298 3.49 -22.83 3.31
C THR A 298 2.62 -23.10 4.54
N HIS A 299 2.28 -22.06 5.32
CA HIS A 299 1.38 -22.17 6.48
C HIS A 299 -0.01 -22.69 6.09
N LEU A 300 -0.54 -22.29 4.93
CA LEU A 300 -1.82 -22.76 4.42
C LEU A 300 -1.76 -24.15 3.75
N GLY A 301 -0.57 -24.70 3.52
CA GLY A 301 -0.40 -25.94 2.76
C GLY A 301 -0.80 -25.81 1.28
N ILE A 302 -0.76 -24.59 0.73
CA ILE A 302 -1.05 -24.31 -0.68
C ILE A 302 0.31 -24.24 -1.40
N ALA A 303 0.46 -24.98 -2.51
CA ALA A 303 1.64 -24.81 -3.36
C ALA A 303 1.61 -23.39 -3.94
N GLY A 304 2.54 -22.53 -3.51
CA GLY A 304 2.67 -21.19 -4.06
C GLY A 304 2.96 -21.28 -5.56
N GLU A 305 2.13 -20.65 -6.39
CA GLU A 305 2.53 -20.37 -7.76
C GLU A 305 3.62 -19.28 -7.70
N ASN A 306 4.84 -19.66 -8.06
CA ASN A 306 5.98 -18.75 -8.22
C ASN A 306 5.75 -17.77 -9.38
#